data_AF-A0A7C7ULD6-F1
#
_entry.id   AF-A0A7C7ULD6-F1
#
_cell.length_a   1.000
_cell.length_b   1.000
_cell.length_c   1.000
_cell.angle_alpha   90.00
_cell.angle_beta   90.00
_cell.angle_gamma   90.00
#
_symmetry.space_group_name_H-M   'P 1'
#
loop_
_entity.id
_entity.type
_entity.pdbx_description
1 polymer ?
#
loop_
_entity_poly.entity_id
_entity_poly.type
_entity_poly.pdbx_seq_one_letter_code
_entity_poly.pdbx_strand_id
1 'polypeptide(L)'
;MRFVRKSGRCRVIKTRANSLLVGEMPRGCELCIGGAKLVLFLTGVCAQDCYYCPISEKRRGLDVTHANERPVRSAKDIVREAKLMDALGTGITGGDPSLRLRRTLRYIKMLKREFGKRHHIHMYCGGELSREQLYKLKQAGLDEI
;
A
#
# COMPACT_ATOMS: atom_id res chain seq x y z
N MET A 1 4.39 -13.00 21.91
CA MET A 1 3.77 -14.33 21.75
C MET A 1 4.38 -14.97 20.51
N ARG A 2 5.24 -15.99 20.65
CA ARG A 2 5.84 -16.71 19.52
C ARG A 2 4.87 -17.83 19.12
N PHE A 3 4.29 -17.77 17.92
CA PHE A 3 3.68 -18.94 17.30
C PHE A 3 4.57 -19.42 16.17
N VAL A 4 5.52 -20.29 16.53
CA VAL A 4 6.07 -21.25 15.58
C VAL A 4 5.20 -22.49 15.70
N ARG A 5 4.40 -22.79 14.67
CA ARG A 5 3.85 -24.14 14.46
C ARG A 5 4.01 -24.52 12.99
N LYS A 6 5.04 -25.34 12.73
CA LYS A 6 5.10 -26.21 11.55
C LYS A 6 4.25 -27.45 11.84
N SER A 7 3.57 -27.93 10.79
CA SER A 7 2.85 -29.22 10.64
C SER A 7 1.36 -29.28 11.06
N GLY A 8 0.54 -29.85 10.16
CA GLY A 8 -0.85 -30.26 10.37
C GLY A 8 -1.90 -29.27 9.85
N ARG A 9 -2.55 -29.60 8.70
CA ARG A 9 -3.68 -28.90 8.04
C ARG A 9 -3.79 -27.39 8.31
N CYS A 10 -3.45 -26.56 7.31
CA CYS A 10 -3.69 -25.12 7.40
C CYS A 10 -5.19 -24.87 7.61
N ARG A 11 -5.56 -24.45 8.83
CA ARG A 11 -6.95 -24.21 9.20
C ARG A 11 -7.43 -22.99 8.43
N VAL A 12 -8.43 -23.19 7.58
CA VAL A 12 -9.13 -22.10 6.91
C VAL A 12 -10.08 -21.46 7.92
N ILE A 13 -9.98 -20.15 8.12
CA ILE A 13 -10.79 -19.39 9.07
C ILE A 13 -11.61 -18.36 8.30
N LYS A 14 -12.91 -18.26 8.60
CA LYS A 14 -13.74 -17.17 8.04
C LYS A 14 -13.44 -15.88 8.79
N THR A 15 -13.10 -14.82 8.07
CA THR A 15 -12.83 -13.50 8.65
C THR A 15 -14.13 -12.75 8.91
N ARG A 16 -14.05 -11.65 9.68
CA ARG A 16 -15.19 -10.74 9.92
C ARG A 16 -15.69 -10.05 8.64
N ALA A 17 -14.86 -9.99 7.60
CA ALA A 17 -15.20 -9.41 6.29
C ALA A 17 -15.77 -10.46 5.32
N ASN A 18 -16.24 -11.61 5.81
CA ASN A 18 -16.75 -12.73 5.01
C ASN A 18 -15.74 -13.33 4.00
N SER A 19 -14.45 -13.10 4.18
CA SER A 19 -13.38 -13.75 3.40
C SER A 19 -12.84 -15.00 4.12
N LEU A 20 -12.02 -15.79 3.43
CA LEU A 20 -11.34 -16.96 3.98
C LEU A 20 -9.85 -16.63 4.20
N LEU A 21 -9.34 -16.94 5.39
CA LEU A 21 -7.94 -16.75 5.78
C LEU A 21 -7.26 -18.10 5.95
N VAL A 22 -6.03 -18.18 5.44
CA VAL A 22 -5.11 -19.30 5.64
C VAL A 22 -3.88 -18.74 6.36
N GLY A 23 -3.54 -19.30 7.52
CA GLY A 23 -2.43 -18.80 8.35
C GLY A 23 -2.77 -17.54 9.14
N GLU A 24 -1.82 -16.62 9.24
CA GLU A 24 -1.96 -15.35 9.97
C GLU A 24 -2.30 -14.20 9.01
N MET A 25 -3.15 -13.27 9.46
CA MET A 25 -3.53 -12.12 8.64
C MET A 25 -2.40 -11.09 8.58
N PRO A 26 -2.00 -10.62 7.38
CA PRO A 26 -1.03 -9.53 7.28
C PRO A 26 -1.56 -8.25 7.93
N ARG A 27 -0.68 -7.46 8.54
CA ARG A 27 -1.05 -6.22 9.23
C ARG A 27 -1.72 -5.22 8.29
N GLY A 28 -1.30 -5.18 7.02
CA GLY A 28 -1.97 -4.40 6.00
C GLY A 28 -3.45 -4.75 5.83
N CYS A 29 -3.79 -6.05 5.81
CA CYS A 29 -5.16 -6.54 5.69
C CYS A 29 -5.99 -6.24 6.94
N GLU A 30 -5.43 -6.42 8.14
CA GLU A 30 -6.12 -6.09 9.40
C GLU A 30 -6.61 -4.64 9.43
N LEU A 31 -5.72 -3.71 9.06
CA LEU A 31 -6.03 -2.28 9.01
C LEU A 31 -6.99 -1.92 7.87
N CYS A 32 -6.89 -2.61 6.73
CA CYS A 32 -7.76 -2.39 5.58
C CYS A 32 -9.22 -2.79 5.88
N ILE A 33 -9.43 -3.96 6.51
CA ILE A 33 -10.77 -4.41 6.92
C ILE A 33 -11.42 -3.41 7.89
N GLY A 34 -10.63 -2.75 8.74
CA GLY A 34 -11.09 -1.70 9.63
C GLY A 34 -11.30 -0.33 8.97
N GLY A 35 -11.07 -0.18 7.67
CA GLY A 35 -11.15 1.11 6.97
C GLY A 35 -10.09 2.13 7.40
N ALA A 36 -9.03 1.70 8.08
CA ALA A 36 -8.09 2.59 8.77
C ALA A 36 -6.87 2.97 7.92
N LYS A 37 -6.88 2.68 6.61
CA LYS A 37 -5.75 2.93 5.72
C LYS A 37 -6.10 4.01 4.69
N LEU A 38 -5.23 5.01 4.57
CA LEU A 38 -5.23 5.88 3.40
C LEU A 38 -4.91 5.04 2.16
N VAL A 39 -5.75 5.12 1.12
CA VAL A 39 -5.43 4.57 -0.20
C VAL A 39 -4.67 5.63 -0.99
N LEU A 40 -3.36 5.45 -1.16
CA LEU A 40 -2.52 6.35 -1.95
C LEU A 40 -2.32 5.77 -3.35
N PHE A 41 -3.17 6.18 -4.28
CA PHE A 41 -2.99 5.91 -5.69
C PHE A 41 -1.80 6.75 -6.21
N LEU A 42 -0.65 6.13 -6.43
CA LEU A 42 0.58 6.83 -6.73
C LEU A 42 0.65 7.30 -8.18
N THR A 43 0.28 6.43 -9.12
CA THR A 43 0.38 6.62 -10.57
C THR A 43 -0.56 5.65 -11.25
N GLY A 44 -1.06 5.97 -12.44
CA GLY A 44 -1.72 5.00 -13.30
C GLY A 44 -0.81 4.40 -14.37
N VAL A 45 0.44 4.85 -14.46
CA VAL A 45 1.45 4.29 -15.37
C VAL A 45 1.82 2.87 -14.92
N CYS A 46 1.76 1.93 -15.84
CA CYS A 46 2.13 0.52 -15.64
C CYS A 46 2.82 0.01 -16.91
N ALA A 47 3.74 -0.95 -16.77
CA ALA A 47 4.33 -1.66 -17.90
C ALA A 47 3.46 -2.84 -18.38
N GLN A 48 2.41 -3.18 -17.62
CA GLN A 48 1.49 -4.27 -17.90
C GLN A 48 0.21 -3.73 -18.54
N ASP A 49 -0.34 -4.49 -19.48
CA ASP A 49 -1.63 -4.20 -20.13
C ASP A 49 -2.65 -5.30 -19.84
N CYS A 50 -2.98 -5.47 -18.55
CA CYS A 50 -3.86 -6.55 -18.11
C CYS A 50 -5.29 -6.38 -18.68
N TYR A 51 -5.86 -7.45 -19.24
CA TYR A 51 -7.24 -7.45 -19.73
C TYR A 51 -8.28 -7.20 -18.63
N TYR A 52 -7.92 -7.47 -17.37
CA TYR A 52 -8.78 -7.30 -16.19
C TYR A 52 -8.39 -6.07 -15.34
N CYS A 53 -7.59 -5.14 -15.88
CA CYS A 53 -7.07 -4.02 -15.10
C CYS A 53 -8.22 -3.21 -14.46
N PRO A 54 -8.30 -3.13 -13.11
CA PRO A 54 -9.43 -2.48 -12.43
C PRO A 54 -9.30 -0.95 -12.40
N ILE A 55 -8.21 -0.39 -12.93
CA ILE A 55 -7.98 1.06 -12.92
C ILE A 55 -8.85 1.71 -13.98
N SER A 56 -9.66 2.69 -13.56
CA SER A 56 -10.51 3.48 -14.45
C SER A 56 -9.71 4.12 -15.60
N GLU A 57 -10.33 4.29 -16.76
CA GLU A 57 -9.73 4.98 -17.93
C GLU A 57 -9.24 6.39 -17.58
N LYS A 58 -9.93 7.10 -16.67
CA LYS A 58 -9.53 8.43 -16.18
C LYS A 58 -8.21 8.46 -15.40
N ARG A 59 -7.67 7.30 -15.04
CA ARG A 59 -6.42 7.15 -14.27
C ARG A 59 -5.41 6.26 -14.99
N ARG A 60 -5.86 5.24 -15.72
CA ARG A 60 -5.01 4.26 -16.41
C ARG A 60 -4.05 4.95 -17.40
N GLY A 61 -2.77 4.61 -17.31
CA GLY A 61 -1.72 5.18 -18.16
C GLY A 61 -1.33 6.63 -17.82
N LEU A 62 -2.03 7.30 -16.89
CA LEU A 62 -1.78 8.69 -16.54
C LEU A 62 -0.90 8.79 -15.28
N ASP A 63 0.06 9.72 -15.29
CA ASP A 63 0.91 9.98 -14.14
C ASP A 63 0.25 10.94 -13.15
N VAL A 64 -0.87 10.50 -12.57
CA VAL A 64 -1.67 11.24 -11.60
C VAL A 64 -1.62 10.56 -10.22
N THR A 65 -1.61 11.36 -9.16
CA THR A 65 -1.63 10.85 -7.77
C THR A 65 -2.94 11.24 -7.11
N HIS A 66 -3.56 10.31 -6.37
CA HIS A 66 -4.74 10.56 -5.55
C HIS A 66 -4.54 10.01 -4.13
N ALA A 67 -5.07 10.73 -3.15
CA ALA A 67 -5.20 10.29 -1.77
C ALA A 67 -6.69 10.01 -1.53
N ASN A 68 -7.04 8.74 -1.34
CA ASN A 68 -8.40 8.23 -1.55
C ASN A 68 -8.91 8.68 -2.94
N GLU A 69 -10.03 9.41 -2.98
CA GLU A 69 -10.59 9.96 -4.21
C GLU A 69 -10.14 11.40 -4.52
N ARG A 70 -9.31 12.02 -3.66
CA ARG A 70 -8.87 13.41 -3.85
C ARG A 70 -7.60 13.50 -4.71
N PRO A 71 -7.59 14.29 -5.80
CA PRO A 71 -6.36 14.56 -6.55
C PRO A 71 -5.31 15.24 -5.68
N VAL A 72 -4.07 14.78 -5.78
CA VAL A 72 -2.92 15.32 -5.05
C VAL A 72 -2.21 16.34 -5.93
N ARG A 73 -2.26 17.61 -5.54
CA ARG A 73 -1.50 18.71 -6.19
C ARG A 73 -0.17 18.95 -5.49
N SER A 74 -0.11 18.65 -4.20
CA SER A 74 1.10 18.74 -3.39
C SER A 74 1.15 17.62 -2.36
N ALA A 75 2.33 17.29 -1.86
CA ALA A 75 2.49 16.25 -0.85
C ALA A 75 1.72 16.56 0.47
N LYS A 76 1.41 17.84 0.72
CA LYS A 76 0.57 18.26 1.85
C LYS A 76 -0.86 17.73 1.76
N ASP A 77 -1.38 17.52 0.54
CA ASP A 77 -2.74 17.01 0.33
C ASP A 77 -2.86 15.57 0.84
N ILE A 78 -1.79 14.77 0.66
CA ILE A 78 -1.70 13.39 1.17
C ILE A 78 -1.79 13.39 2.70
N VAL A 79 -0.99 14.24 3.35
CA VAL A 79 -0.96 14.37 4.82
C VAL A 79 -2.32 14.86 5.34
N ARG A 80 -2.90 15.85 4.67
CA ARG A 80 -4.22 16.38 5.03
C ARG A 80 -5.28 15.30 4.97
N GLU A 81 -5.34 14.54 3.88
CA GLU A 81 -6.32 13.46 3.73
C GLU A 81 -6.11 12.35 4.76
N ALA A 82 -4.85 11.93 5.00
CA ALA A 82 -4.53 10.95 6.04
C ALA A 82 -4.98 11.40 7.44
N LYS A 83 -4.84 12.70 7.76
CA LYS A 83 -5.34 13.26 9.03
C LYS A 83 -6.85 13.29 9.09
N LEU A 84 -7.52 13.68 8.00
CA LEU A 84 -8.99 13.78 7.96
C LEU A 84 -9.70 12.45 8.21
N MET A 85 -9.06 11.33 7.87
CA MET A 85 -9.60 9.99 8.08
C MET A 85 -8.98 9.25 9.28
N ASP A 86 -8.16 9.93 10.09
CA ASP A 86 -7.41 9.33 11.20
C ASP A 86 -6.65 8.05 10.79
N ALA A 87 -5.95 8.12 9.66
CA ALA A 87 -5.29 6.97 9.05
C ALA A 87 -4.25 6.35 10.00
N LEU A 88 -4.42 5.07 10.30
CA LEU A 88 -3.46 4.25 11.06
C LEU A 88 -2.38 3.61 10.16
N GLY A 89 -2.57 3.71 8.84
CA GLY A 89 -1.62 3.24 7.85
C GLY A 89 -1.91 3.79 6.45
N THR A 90 -1.08 3.41 5.49
CA THR A 90 -1.25 3.78 4.08
C THR A 90 -1.03 2.56 3.19
N GLY A 91 -1.91 2.38 2.20
CA GLY A 91 -1.71 1.45 1.11
C GLY A 91 -1.32 2.21 -0.15
N ILE A 92 -0.09 2.00 -0.62
CA ILE A 92 0.39 2.59 -1.86
C ILE A 92 0.02 1.65 -3.00
N THR A 93 -0.73 2.16 -3.97
CA THR A 93 -1.26 1.39 -5.10
C THR A 93 -1.25 2.23 -6.37
N GLY A 94 -1.78 1.71 -7.47
CA GLY A 94 -1.82 2.37 -8.76
C GLY A 94 -1.66 1.37 -9.90
N GLY A 95 -1.13 1.84 -11.03
CA GLY A 95 -0.59 1.00 -12.09
C GLY A 95 0.62 0.24 -11.58
N ASP A 96 1.78 0.87 -11.58
CA ASP A 96 2.95 0.35 -10.86
C ASP A 96 3.73 1.45 -10.13
N PRO A 97 3.60 1.53 -8.79
CA PRO A 97 4.41 2.39 -7.94
C PRO A 97 5.92 2.23 -8.09
N SER A 98 6.41 1.07 -8.52
CA SER A 98 7.85 0.81 -8.71
C SER A 98 8.46 1.70 -9.81
N LEU A 99 7.68 1.98 -10.87
CA LEU A 99 8.07 2.84 -11.99
C LEU A 99 8.20 4.33 -11.61
N ARG A 100 7.82 4.68 -10.37
CA ARG A 100 7.94 6.01 -9.79
C ARG A 100 8.68 5.98 -8.44
N LEU A 101 9.67 5.09 -8.32
CA LEU A 101 10.42 4.82 -7.09
C LEU A 101 10.86 6.08 -6.31
N ARG A 102 11.42 7.10 -6.97
CA ARG A 102 11.83 8.34 -6.28
C ARG A 102 10.65 9.02 -5.57
N ARG A 103 9.48 9.07 -6.21
CA ARG A 103 8.24 9.63 -5.64
C ARG A 103 7.70 8.73 -4.52
N THR A 104 7.70 7.41 -4.73
CA THR A 104 7.32 6.40 -3.73
C THR A 104 8.13 6.57 -2.44
N LEU A 105 9.47 6.56 -2.55
CA LEU A 105 10.36 6.74 -1.41
C LEU A 105 10.13 8.07 -0.69
N ARG A 106 9.90 9.15 -1.44
CA ARG A 106 9.61 10.48 -0.87
C ARG A 106 8.33 10.46 -0.03
N TYR A 107 7.26 9.85 -0.55
CA TYR A 107 5.98 9.79 0.17
C TYR A 107 6.03 8.86 1.38
N ILE A 108 6.71 7.71 1.28
CA ILE A 108 6.92 6.82 2.44
C ILE A 108 7.64 7.57 3.56
N LYS A 109 8.77 8.23 3.27
CA LYS A 109 9.53 8.99 4.26
C LYS A 109 8.72 10.12 4.88
N MET A 110 7.95 10.85 4.06
CA MET A 110 7.07 11.91 4.53
C MET A 110 6.01 11.37 5.49
N LEU A 111 5.31 10.30 5.13
CA LEU A 111 4.29 9.68 5.98
C LEU A 111 4.88 9.17 7.30
N LYS A 112 6.03 8.48 7.26
CA LYS A 112 6.72 8.02 8.47
C LYS A 112 7.22 9.17 9.35
N ARG A 113 7.62 10.31 8.76
CA ARG A 113 8.00 11.51 9.51
C ARG A 113 6.79 12.14 10.19
N GLU A 114 5.65 12.21 9.51
CA GLU A 114 4.45 12.88 10.01
C GLU A 114 3.70 12.04 11.05
N PHE A 115 3.49 10.75 10.78
CA PHE A 115 2.66 9.84 11.59
C PHE A 115 3.49 8.89 12.47
N GLY A 116 4.81 8.93 12.35
CA GLY A 116 5.74 8.12 13.11
C GLY A 116 5.99 6.72 12.54
N LYS A 117 6.94 6.01 13.17
CA LYS A 117 7.40 4.68 12.71
C LYS A 117 6.30 3.61 12.69
N ARG A 118 5.28 3.76 13.55
CA ARG A 118 4.16 2.80 13.70
C ARG A 118 3.10 2.92 12.59
N HIS A 119 3.11 4.01 11.81
CA HIS A 119 2.18 4.18 10.68
C HIS A 119 2.46 3.14 9.62
N HIS A 120 1.60 2.13 9.48
CA HIS A 120 1.90 0.96 8.65
C HIS A 120 1.72 1.26 7.17
N ILE A 121 2.78 1.10 6.37
CA ILE A 121 2.78 1.34 4.94
C ILE A 121 2.99 0.01 4.20
N HIS A 122 2.00 -0.37 3.38
CA HIS A 122 2.19 -1.43 2.37
C HIS A 122 2.18 -0.85 0.97
N MET A 123 2.78 -1.56 0.02
CA MET A 123 2.81 -1.16 -1.38
C MET A 123 2.53 -2.34 -2.30
N TYR A 124 1.52 -2.20 -3.16
CA TYR A 124 1.35 -3.10 -4.30
C TYR A 124 2.28 -2.66 -5.44
N CYS A 125 2.96 -3.61 -6.09
CA CYS A 125 3.72 -3.38 -7.31
C CYS A 125 3.49 -4.51 -8.31
N GLY A 126 3.43 -4.15 -9.59
CA GLY A 126 3.21 -5.12 -10.68
C GLY A 126 4.51 -5.65 -11.31
N GLY A 127 5.62 -4.94 -11.15
CA GLY A 127 6.92 -5.31 -11.72
C GLY A 127 7.88 -5.95 -10.73
N GLU A 128 8.99 -6.47 -11.27
CA GLU A 128 10.12 -6.94 -10.48
C GLU A 128 10.87 -5.76 -9.84
N LEU A 129 11.22 -5.92 -8.56
CA LEU A 129 12.07 -4.98 -7.84
C LEU A 129 13.47 -5.57 -7.70
N SER A 130 14.48 -4.81 -8.09
CA SER A 130 15.86 -5.17 -7.82
C SER A 130 16.13 -5.19 -6.31
N ARG A 131 17.12 -5.96 -5.90
CA ARG A 131 17.56 -6.04 -4.49
C ARG A 131 17.88 -4.65 -3.92
N GLU A 132 18.48 -3.77 -4.72
CA GLU A 132 18.79 -2.40 -4.33
C GLU A 132 17.51 -1.57 -4.10
N GLN A 133 16.51 -1.71 -4.98
CA GLN A 133 15.23 -1.03 -4.82
C GLN A 133 14.51 -1.50 -3.55
N LEU A 134 14.51 -2.80 -3.27
CA LEU A 134 13.96 -3.36 -2.03
C LEU A 134 14.66 -2.80 -0.78
N TYR A 135 15.98 -2.72 -0.78
CA TYR A 135 16.72 -2.08 0.33
C TYR A 135 16.36 -0.61 0.50
N LYS A 136 16.23 0.16 -0.59
CA LYS A 136 15.81 1.57 -0.54
C LYS A 136 14.39 1.71 0.04
N LEU A 137 13.45 0.86 -0.35
CA LEU A 137 12.08 0.87 0.16
C LEU A 137 12.05 0.54 1.66
N LYS A 138 12.77 -0.50 2.08
CA LYS A 138 12.91 -0.86 3.50
C LYS A 138 13.52 0.30 4.32
N GLN A 139 14.59 0.92 3.83
CA GLN A 139 15.23 2.06 4.50
C GLN A 139 14.33 3.30 4.55
N ALA A 140 13.47 3.50 3.55
CA ALA A 140 12.47 4.57 3.57
C ALA A 140 11.38 4.32 4.63
N GLY A 141 11.21 3.08 5.08
CA GLY A 141 10.22 2.67 6.07
C GLY A 141 9.01 1.97 5.46
N LEU A 142 9.14 1.30 4.32
CA LEU A 142 8.09 0.40 3.85
C LEU A 142 8.02 -0.84 4.75
N ASP A 143 6.83 -1.21 5.21
CA ASP A 143 6.64 -2.32 6.16
C ASP A 143 6.26 -3.64 5.45
N GLU A 144 5.53 -3.56 4.33
CA GLU A 144 4.96 -4.70 3.61
C GLU A 144 4.95 -4.40 2.09
N ILE A 145 5.24 -5.42 1.27
CA ILE A 145 5.05 -5.44 -0.20
C ILE A 145 4.13 -6.61 -0.51
#